data_AF-A0A4R4Y6J5-F1
#
_entry.id   AF-A0A4R4Y6J5-F1
#
_cell.length_a   1.000
_cell.length_b   1.000
_cell.length_c   1.000
_cell.angle_alpha   90.00
_cell.angle_beta   90.00
_cell.angle_gamma   90.00
#
_symmetry.space_group_name_H-M   'P 1'
#
loop_
_entity.id
_entity.type
_entity.pdbx_description
1 polymer ?
#
loop_
_entity_poly.entity_id
_entity_poly.type
_entity_poly.pdbx_seq_one_letter_code
_entity_poly.pdbx_strand_id
1 'polypeptide(L)'
;MAGGMGGDLYSWDVRCRDARRAGPGGISADRQRAVDALTEALSGERTGASGAVWAVRLKPGRHPEYFYDGLIANGVRDPRSGAVTVEAAR
;
A
#
# COMPACT_ATOMS: atom_id res chain seq x y z
N MET A 1 14.96 -7.90 -28.93
CA MET A 1 15.36 -7.93 -27.51
C MET A 1 14.35 -7.12 -26.72
N ALA A 2 13.43 -7.78 -26.02
CA ALA A 2 12.47 -7.12 -25.12
C ALA A 2 12.88 -7.43 -23.67
N GLY A 3 13.94 -6.75 -23.20
CA GLY A 3 14.43 -6.87 -21.84
C GLY A 3 14.26 -5.52 -21.16
N GLY A 4 13.14 -5.31 -20.48
CA GLY A 4 12.92 -4.05 -19.79
C GLY A 4 11.52 -3.86 -19.22
N MET A 5 10.99 -4.84 -18.48
CA MET A 5 9.80 -4.62 -17.63
C MET A 5 9.87 -5.52 -16.40
N GLY A 6 10.51 -5.02 -15.35
CA GLY A 6 10.59 -5.67 -14.04
C GLY A 6 11.03 -4.66 -13.00
N GLY A 7 10.45 -3.45 -13.04
CA GLY A 7 10.62 -2.49 -11.95
C GLY A 7 9.74 -2.91 -10.78
N ASP A 8 10.24 -2.74 -9.56
CA ASP A 8 9.45 -2.99 -8.36
C ASP A 8 8.24 -2.05 -8.35
N LEU A 9 7.04 -2.64 -8.23
CA LEU A 9 5.81 -1.90 -8.01
C LEU A 9 5.50 -1.91 -6.51
N TYR A 10 4.71 -0.93 -6.07
CA TYR A 10 4.34 -0.76 -4.68
C TYR A 10 2.83 -0.70 -4.61
N SER A 11 2.22 -1.80 -4.15
CA SER A 11 0.78 -1.90 -3.93
C SER A 11 0.45 -1.44 -2.52
N TRP A 12 -0.57 -0.61 -2.37
CA TRP A 12 -1.02 -0.13 -1.06
C TRP A 12 -2.53 -0.25 -0.91
N ASP A 13 -2.97 -0.51 0.31
CA ASP A 13 -4.38 -0.61 0.67
C ASP A 13 -4.63 -0.07 2.08
N VAL A 14 -5.82 0.47 2.29
CA VAL A 14 -6.36 0.84 3.60
C VAL A 14 -7.52 -0.09 3.94
N ARG A 15 -7.48 -0.63 5.15
CA ARG A 15 -8.53 -1.41 5.77
C ARG A 15 -9.32 -0.49 6.70
N CYS A 16 -10.59 -0.30 6.36
CA CYS A 16 -11.53 0.39 7.21
C CYS A 16 -11.84 -0.47 8.44
N ARG A 17 -12.15 0.18 9.56
CA ARG A 17 -12.65 -0.52 10.75
C ARG A 17 -13.99 -1.24 10.49
N ASP A 18 -14.81 -0.73 9.57
CA ASP A 18 -16.02 -1.43 9.12
C ASP A 18 -15.62 -2.46 8.04
N ALA A 19 -15.63 -3.74 8.43
CA ALA A 19 -15.27 -4.85 7.56
C ALA A 19 -16.17 -5.00 6.31
N ARG A 20 -17.28 -4.23 6.23
CA ARG A 20 -18.19 -4.23 5.07
C ARG A 20 -17.78 -3.23 3.98
N ARG A 21 -16.78 -2.38 4.21
CA ARG A 21 -16.26 -1.42 3.23
C ARG A 21 -14.80 -1.68 2.94
N ALA A 22 -14.48 -1.96 1.67
CA ALA A 22 -13.11 -1.87 1.18
C ALA A 22 -12.64 -0.41 1.30
N GLY A 23 -11.49 -0.19 1.93
CA GLY A 23 -10.88 1.14 1.94
C GLY A 23 -10.13 1.44 0.63
N PRO A 24 -9.62 2.67 0.48
CA PRO A 24 -8.85 3.07 -0.70
C PRO A 24 -7.59 2.22 -0.87
N GLY A 25 -7.13 2.11 -2.10
CA GLY A 25 -5.89 1.41 -2.44
C GLY A 25 -5.40 1.81 -3.83
N GLY A 26 -4.19 1.40 -4.15
CA GLY A 26 -3.58 1.71 -5.43
C GLY A 26 -2.25 1.01 -5.67
N ILE A 27 -1.61 1.36 -6.78
CA ILE A 27 -0.29 0.86 -7.16
C ILE A 27 0.57 2.01 -7.69
N SER A 28 1.86 2.00 -7.37
CA SER A 28 2.84 2.99 -7.81
C SER A 28 4.12 2.29 -8.25
N ALA A 29 4.84 2.88 -9.21
CA ALA A 29 6.22 2.46 -9.54
C ALA A 29 7.27 3.16 -8.65
N ASP A 30 6.84 4.11 -7.81
CA ASP A 30 7.68 4.86 -6.89
C ASP A 30 7.28 4.51 -5.45
N ARG A 31 8.29 4.07 -4.69
CA ARG A 31 8.17 3.66 -3.29
C ARG A 31 7.63 4.78 -2.40
N GLN A 32 8.23 5.96 -2.48
CA GLN A 32 7.89 7.08 -1.62
C GLN A 32 6.49 7.57 -1.92
N ARG A 33 6.11 7.67 -3.21
CA ARG A 33 4.75 8.03 -3.60
C ARG A 33 3.69 7.06 -3.07
N ALA A 34 4.00 5.76 -3.00
CA ALA A 34 3.07 4.79 -2.41
C ALA A 34 2.88 5.01 -0.90
N VAL A 35 3.97 5.31 -0.18
CA VAL A 35 3.94 5.60 1.27
C VAL A 35 3.19 6.91 1.54
N ASP A 36 3.42 7.95 0.73
CA ASP A 36 2.72 9.23 0.85
C ASP A 36 1.22 9.07 0.56
N ALA A 37 0.87 8.32 -0.49
CA ALA A 37 -0.53 8.01 -0.82
C ALA A 37 -1.24 7.22 0.29
N LEU A 38 -0.54 6.26 0.93
CA LEU A 38 -1.07 5.56 2.11
C LEU A 38 -1.34 6.55 3.26
N THR A 39 -0.40 7.47 3.52
CA THR A 39 -0.51 8.46 4.59
C THR A 39 -1.70 9.39 4.38
N GLU A 40 -1.88 9.88 3.15
CA GLU A 40 -3.01 10.71 2.75
C GLU A 40 -4.33 9.94 2.88
N ALA A 41 -4.38 8.71 2.36
CA ALA A 41 -5.56 7.86 2.42
C ALA A 41 -5.99 7.56 3.86
N LEU A 42 -5.05 7.23 4.75
CA LEU A 42 -5.34 7.05 6.18
C LEU A 42 -5.88 8.33 6.81
N SER A 43 -5.35 9.50 6.44
CA SER A 43 -5.82 10.79 6.95
C SER A 43 -7.26 11.13 6.54
N GLY A 44 -7.72 10.60 5.41
CA GLY A 44 -9.12 10.72 4.96
C GLY A 44 -10.10 9.72 5.60
N GLU A 45 -9.59 8.65 6.24
CA GLU A 45 -10.41 7.55 6.75
C GLU A 45 -10.84 7.71 8.21
N ARG A 46 -11.86 6.98 8.64
CA ARG A 46 -12.28 7.02 10.06
C ARG A 46 -11.15 6.61 11.00
N THR A 47 -11.15 7.14 12.22
CA THR A 47 -10.15 6.76 13.23
C THR A 47 -10.19 5.26 13.51
N GLY A 48 -9.02 4.66 13.71
CA GLY A 48 -8.83 3.21 13.78
C GLY A 48 -8.67 2.51 12.43
N ALA A 49 -8.58 3.24 11.31
CA ALA A 49 -8.17 2.67 10.03
C ALA A 49 -6.69 2.27 10.06
N SER A 50 -6.35 1.23 9.32
CA SER A 50 -4.97 0.73 9.17
C SER A 50 -4.70 0.44 7.70
N GLY A 51 -3.46 0.49 7.26
CA GLY A 51 -3.11 0.12 5.90
C GLY A 51 -1.67 -0.32 5.76
N ALA A 52 -1.32 -0.79 4.57
CA ALA A 52 0.01 -1.32 4.29
C ALA A 52 0.45 -0.94 2.88
N VAL A 53 1.77 -0.90 2.69
CA VAL A 53 2.42 -0.87 1.37
C VAL A 53 3.25 -2.13 1.22
N TRP A 54 3.12 -2.81 0.09
CA TRP A 54 3.85 -4.01 -0.27
C TRP A 54 4.64 -3.78 -1.54
N ALA A 55 5.89 -4.23 -1.56
CA ALA A 55 6.63 -4.40 -2.80
C ALA A 55 6.04 -5.58 -3.56
N VAL A 56 5.73 -5.35 -4.84
CA VAL A 56 5.19 -6.36 -5.73
C VAL A 56 5.91 -6.35 -7.06
N ARG A 57 6.15 -7.53 -7.61
CA ARG A 57 6.62 -7.69 -8.99
C ARG A 57 5.52 -8.31 -9.83
N LEU A 58 5.36 -7.80 -11.05
CA LEU A 58 4.50 -8.42 -12.04
C LEU A 58 5.27 -9.55 -12.70
N LYS A 59 4.75 -10.78 -12.63
CA LYS A 59 5.27 -11.89 -13.43
C LYS A 59 4.46 -11.98 -14.73
N PRO A 60 5.04 -11.59 -15.88
CA PRO A 60 4.35 -11.75 -17.16
C PRO A 60 4.28 -13.23 -17.52
N GLY A 61 3.11 -13.68 -17.98
CA GLY A 61 2.87 -15.06 -18.38
C GLY A 61 1.47 -15.20 -18.97
N ARG A 62 1.08 -16.43 -19.37
CA ARG A 62 -0.27 -16.74 -19.86
C ARG A 62 -1.36 -16.31 -18.86
N HIS A 63 -1.02 -16.33 -17.57
CA HIS A 63 -1.78 -15.74 -16.48
C HIS A 63 -0.85 -14.78 -15.73
N PRO A 64 -1.00 -13.45 -15.88
CA PRO A 64 -0.18 -12.49 -15.16
C PRO A 64 -0.54 -12.51 -13.67
N GLU A 65 0.49 -12.53 -12.83
CA GLU A 65 0.36 -12.64 -11.37
C GLU A 65 1.21 -11.57 -10.67
N TYR A 66 0.73 -11.09 -9.53
CA TYR A 66 1.52 -10.27 -8.61
C TYR A 66 2.24 -11.17 -7.60
N PHE A 67 3.57 -11.05 -7.56
CA PHE A 67 4.39 -11.62 -6.50
C PHE A 67 4.62 -10.54 -5.45
N TYR A 68 4.27 -10.81 -4.20
CA TYR A 68 4.48 -9.90 -3.09
C TYR A 68 5.85 -10.21 -2.48
N ASP A 69 6.80 -9.30 -2.67
CA ASP A 69 8.22 -9.50 -2.31
C ASP A 69 8.54 -9.01 -0.90
N GLY A 70 7.65 -8.25 -0.28
CA GLY A 70 7.81 -7.85 1.12
C GLY A 70 6.93 -6.68 1.52
N LEU A 71 6.75 -6.53 2.83
CA LEU A 71 6.10 -5.38 3.42
C LEU A 71 7.08 -4.19 3.43
N ILE A 72 6.64 -3.07 2.88
CA ILE A 72 7.42 -1.84 2.77
C ILE A 72 7.07 -0.85 3.87
N ALA A 73 5.79 -0.71 4.18
CA ALA A 73 5.33 0.16 5.25
C ALA A 73 4.01 -0.32 5.84
N ASN A 74 3.79 -0.05 7.11
CA ASN A 74 2.48 -0.14 7.75
C ASN A 74 2.07 1.23 8.26
N GLY A 75 0.77 1.50 8.19
CA GLY A 75 0.20 2.74 8.72
C GLY A 75 -1.04 2.50 9.56
N VAL A 76 -1.25 3.38 10.53
CA VAL A 76 -2.46 3.39 11.36
C VAL A 76 -2.90 4.83 11.61
N ARG A 77 -4.21 5.06 11.60
CA ARG A 77 -4.83 6.26 12.15
C ARG A 77 -5.28 5.98 13.58
N ASP A 78 -4.62 6.56 14.55
CA ASP A 78 -4.87 6.31 15.97
C ASP A 78 -6.35 6.58 16.33
N PRO A 79 -7.04 5.63 16.99
CA PRO A 79 -8.46 5.77 17.31
C PRO A 79 -8.79 6.91 18.29
N ARG A 80 -7.81 7.38 19.08
CA ARG A 80 -8.04 8.36 20.17
C ARG A 80 -7.71 9.79 19.74
N SER A 81 -6.53 9.98 19.18
CA SER A 81 -5.97 11.26 18.75
C SER A 81 -6.27 11.58 17.28
N GLY A 82 -6.58 10.57 16.47
CA GLY A 82 -6.74 10.72 15.02
C GLY A 82 -5.42 10.96 14.28
N ALA A 83 -4.28 10.91 14.97
CA ALA A 83 -2.96 11.04 14.37
C ALA A 83 -2.65 9.86 13.45
N VAL A 84 -1.95 10.12 12.35
CA VAL A 84 -1.49 9.08 11.42
C VAL A 84 -0.02 8.80 11.69
N THR A 85 0.31 7.52 11.84
CA THR A 85 1.68 7.03 11.95
C THR A 85 1.92 6.03 10.85
N VAL A 86 3.02 6.20 10.11
CA VAL A 86 3.46 5.28 9.07
C VAL A 86 4.90 4.89 9.34
N GLU A 87 5.13 3.59 9.47
CA GLU A 87 6.44 3.00 9.70
C GLU A 87 6.88 2.31 8.43
N ALA A 88 7.89 2.86 7.76
CA ALA A 88 8.50 2.26 6.59
C ALA A 88 9.74 1.43 7.01
N ALA A 89 9.91 0.25 6.43
CA ALA A 89 11.18 -0.48 6.47
C ALA A 89 12.30 0.43 5.91
N ARG A 90 13.55 0.27 6.31
CA ARG A 90 14.64 1.07 5.71
C ARG A 90 14.98 0.53 4.33
#